data_AF-A0A3B9X1V1-F1
#
_entry.id   AF-A0A3B9X1V1-F1
#
_cell.length_a   1.000
_cell.length_b   1.000
_cell.length_c   1.000
_cell.angle_alpha   90.00
_cell.angle_beta   90.00
_cell.angle_gamma   90.00
#
_symmetry.space_group_name_H-M   'P 1'
#
loop_
_entity.id
_entity.type
_entity.pdbx_description
1 polymer ?
#
loop_
_entity_poly.entity_id
_entity_poly.type
_entity_poly.pdbx_seq_one_letter_code
_entity_poly.pdbx_strand_id
1 'polypeptide(L)' 'MTTLHEKIAMQIIEHAHLGVKNSAKTEAFLIAALCEFSLRGSGNAPANGNWGYVEGADNTIALTESDVESDPNFLRHTG' A
#
# COMPACT_ATOMS: atom_id res chain seq x y z
N MET A 1 -7.27 -31.16 -24.30
CA MET A 1 -7.00 -29.79 -24.80
C MET A 1 -7.92 -28.83 -24.06
N THR A 2 -7.54 -28.48 -22.84
CA THR A 2 -8.30 -27.55 -22.01
C THR A 2 -7.77 -26.17 -22.35
N THR A 3 -8.62 -25.39 -23.01
CA THR A 3 -8.34 -24.04 -23.52
C THR A 3 -7.74 -23.17 -22.42
N LEU A 4 -6.56 -22.61 -22.71
CA LEU A 4 -6.00 -21.26 -22.50
C LEU A 4 -6.84 -20.20 -21.75
N HIS A 5 -7.63 -20.61 -20.76
CA HIS A 5 -8.29 -19.78 -19.77
C HIS A 5 -7.58 -19.94 -18.42
N GLU A 6 -6.26 -20.15 -18.46
CA GLU A 6 -5.36 -19.31 -17.66
C GLU A 6 -5.66 -17.86 -18.06
N LYS A 7 -6.81 -17.35 -17.61
CA LYS A 7 -6.90 -15.99 -17.14
C LYS A 7 -5.80 -15.94 -16.10
N ILE A 8 -4.61 -15.56 -16.55
CA ILE A 8 -3.72 -14.72 -15.77
C ILE A 8 -4.68 -13.71 -15.19
N ALA A 9 -5.08 -13.92 -13.93
CA ALA A 9 -5.81 -12.92 -13.19
C ALA A 9 -4.85 -11.75 -13.25
N MET A 10 -5.16 -10.79 -14.12
CA MET A 10 -4.46 -9.52 -14.15
C MET A 10 -4.79 -8.93 -12.80
N GLN A 11 -3.94 -9.25 -11.83
CA GLN A 11 -4.06 -8.81 -10.45
C GLN A 11 -3.64 -7.35 -10.48
N ILE A 12 -4.52 -6.50 -11.01
CA ILE A 12 -4.53 -5.10 -10.63
C ILE A 12 -4.97 -5.14 -9.18
N ILE A 13 -4.02 -5.35 -8.27
CA ILE A 13 -4.25 -4.91 -6.90
C ILE A 13 -4.34 -3.41 -7.07
N GLU A 14 -5.52 -2.83 -6.97
CA GLU A 14 -5.62 -1.38 -6.90
C GLU A 14 -4.85 -0.99 -5.64
N HIS A 15 -3.64 -0.44 -5.82
CA HIS A 15 -2.82 0.01 -4.71
C HIS A 15 -2.62 1.50 -4.71
N ALA A 16 -2.86 2.09 -3.54
CA ALA A 16 -2.61 3.49 -3.28
C ALA A 16 -1.24 3.64 -2.63
N HIS A 17 -0.44 4.57 -3.13
CA HIS A 17 0.81 4.97 -2.49
C HIS A 17 0.60 6.28 -1.74
N LEU A 18 0.71 6.24 -0.42
CA LEU A 18 0.56 7.41 0.46
C LEU A 18 1.92 7.80 1.05
N GLY A 19 2.34 9.03 0.78
CA GLY A 19 3.36 9.69 1.59
C GLY A 19 2.76 10.12 2.92
N VAL A 20 3.37 9.73 4.03
CA VAL A 20 2.84 10.01 5.38
C VAL A 20 3.95 10.48 6.31
N LYS A 21 3.62 11.25 7.35
CA LYS A 21 4.62 11.68 8.35
C LYS A 21 5.06 10.56 9.28
N ASN A 22 4.20 9.57 9.50
CA ASN A 22 4.49 8.43 10.35
C ASN A 22 3.70 7.20 9.89
N SER A 23 4.39 6.21 9.33
CA SER A 23 3.76 5.04 8.73
C SER A 23 3.09 4.15 9.78
N ALA A 24 3.74 3.94 10.93
CA ALA A 24 3.20 3.11 12.01
C ALA A 24 1.89 3.67 12.58
N LYS A 25 1.77 5.00 12.73
CA LYS A 25 0.53 5.63 13.18
C LYS A 25 -0.58 5.54 12.13
N THR A 26 -0.25 5.77 10.86
CA THR A 26 -1.24 5.65 9.78
C THR A 26 -1.71 4.21 9.61
N GLU A 27 -0.81 3.24 9.68
CA GLU A 27 -1.13 1.81 9.71
C GLU A 27 -2.11 1.49 10.84
N ALA A 28 -1.78 1.85 12.07
CA ALA A 28 -2.63 1.58 13.23
C ALA A 28 -4.03 2.20 13.07
N PHE A 29 -4.11 3.41 12.49
CA PHE A 29 -5.37 4.03 12.13
C PHE A 29 -6.13 3.23 11.07
N LEU A 30 -5.50 2.83 9.97
CA LEU A 30 -6.15 2.09 8.88
C LEU A 30 -6.68 0.73 9.36
N ILE A 31 -5.89 -0.01 10.13
CA ILE A 31 -6.30 -1.30 10.71
C ILE A 31 -7.49 -1.09 11.66
N ALA A 32 -7.45 -0.07 12.53
CA ALA A 32 -8.52 0.19 13.50
C ALA A 32 -9.79 0.78 12.87
N ALA A 33 -9.67 1.63 11.85
CA ALA A 33 -10.78 2.37 11.27
C ALA A 33 -11.50 1.57 10.18
N LEU A 34 -10.76 0.77 9.40
CA LEU A 34 -11.32 0.04 8.27
C LEU A 34 -11.54 -1.44 8.58
N CYS A 35 -10.93 -2.00 9.65
CA CYS A 35 -11.06 -3.40 10.12
C CYS A 35 -10.76 -4.51 9.10
N GLU A 36 -10.64 -4.18 7.82
CA GLU A 36 -10.40 -5.08 6.70
C GLU A 36 -8.91 -5.14 6.33
N PHE A 37 -8.11 -4.22 6.87
CA PHE A 37 -6.69 -4.12 6.56
C PHE A 37 -5.83 -4.82 7.61
N SER A 38 -4.77 -5.46 7.13
CA SER A 38 -3.74 -6.08 7.95
C SER A 38 -2.35 -5.70 7.44
N LEU A 39 -1.35 -5.70 8.34
CA LEU A 39 0.03 -5.45 7.94
C LEU A 39 0.55 -6.63 7.11
N ARG A 40 0.96 -6.37 5.88
CA ARG A 40 1.58 -7.36 4.99
C ARG A 40 3.10 -7.36 5.11
N GLY A 41 3.69 -6.19 5.36
CA GLY A 41 5.13 -6.04 5.51
C GLY A 41 5.57 -4.61 5.69
N SER A 42 6.74 -4.43 6.28
CA SER A 42 7.33 -3.12 6.58
C SER A 42 8.85 -3.19 6.55
N GLY A 43 9.49 -2.03 6.39
CA GLY A 43 10.93 -1.93 6.46
C GLY A 43 11.41 -0.49 6.54
N ASN A 44 12.74 -0.34 6.53
CA ASN A 44 13.40 0.95 6.49
C ASN A 44 14.30 1.00 5.26
N ALA A 45 14.17 2.05 4.46
CA ALA A 45 15.02 2.33 3.32
C ALA A 45 15.96 3.50 3.67
N PRO A 46 17.30 3.34 3.56
CA PRO A 46 18.28 4.34 4.00
C PRO A 46 18.11 5.76 3.43
N ALA A 47 17.40 5.93 2.31
CA ALA A 47 17.13 7.23 1.68
C ALA A 47 15.66 7.69 1.79
N ASN A 48 14.73 6.78 2.13
CA ASN A 48 13.29 7.01 1.99
C ASN A 48 12.52 6.74 3.30
N GLY A 49 13.23 6.54 4.41
CA GLY A 49 12.62 6.34 5.72
C GLY A 49 11.90 4.99 5.86
N ASN A 50 10.96 4.92 6.80
CA ASN A 50 10.16 3.72 6.99
C ASN A 50 9.11 3.58 5.90
N TRP A 51 8.89 2.35 5.44
CA TRP A 51 7.80 2.01 4.54
C TRP A 51 6.99 0.85 5.10
N GLY A 52 5.74 0.73 4.67
CA GLY A 52 4.85 -0.35 5.05
C GLY A 52 3.78 -0.60 4.01
N TYR A 53 3.24 -1.81 3.97
CA TYR A 53 2.07 -2.16 3.18
C TYR A 53 0.98 -2.69 4.10
N VAL A 54 -0.19 -2.10 4.02
CA VAL A 54 -1.41 -2.69 4.58
C VAL A 54 -2.28 -3.22 3.44
N GLU A 55 -2.83 -4.41 3.62
CA GLU A 55 -3.61 -5.10 2.60
C GLU A 55 -4.99 -5.46 3.17
N GLY A 56 -6.02 -5.15 2.38
CA GLY A 56 -7.37 -5.68 2.52
C GLY A 56 -7.62 -6.81 1.52
N ALA A 57 -8.84 -7.33 1.47
CA ALA A 57 -9.16 -8.51 0.65
C ALA A 57 -8.85 -8.31 -0.85
N ASP A 58 -9.09 -7.10 -1.37
CA ASP A 58 -9.00 -6.80 -2.80
C ASP A 58 -8.09 -5.59 -3.11
N ASN A 59 -7.49 -4.97 -2.10
CA ASN A 59 -6.76 -3.72 -2.23
C ASN A 59 -5.55 -3.62 -1.30
N THR A 60 -4.55 -2.84 -1.70
CA THR A 60 -3.33 -2.62 -0.91
C THR A 60 -3.05 -1.12 -0.78
N ILE A 61 -2.49 -0.70 0.36
CA ILE A 61 -2.02 0.66 0.55
C ILE A 61 -0.55 0.58 0.96
N ALA A 62 0.34 1.15 0.15
CA ALA A 62 1.71 1.39 0.59
C ALA A 62 1.82 2.74 1.27
N LEU A 63 2.54 2.74 2.37
CA LEU A 63 2.89 3.89 3.17
C LEU A 63 4.40 4.10 3.03
N THR A 64 4.83 5.33 2.79
CA THR A 64 6.24 5.72 2.88
C THR A 64 6.35 6.96 3.74
N GLU A 65 7.23 6.93 4.73
CA GLU A 65 7.50 8.07 5.57
C GLU A 65 8.22 9.17 4.78
N SER A 66 7.67 10.36 4.81
CA SER A 66 8.28 11.55 4.24
C SER A 66 8.08 12.74 5.16
N ASP A 67 9.14 13.51 5.37
CA ASP A 67 9.07 14.82 6.02
C ASP A 67 8.42 15.88 5.11
N VAL A 68 8.31 15.59 3.82
CA VAL A 68 7.63 16.45 2.85
C VAL A 68 6.12 16.23 2.98
N GLU A 69 5.36 17.33 2.96
CA GLU A 69 3.90 17.29 3.00
C GLU A 69 3.36 16.30 1.94
N SER A 70 2.35 15.51 2.31
CA SER A 70 1.74 14.52 1.44
C SER A 70 1.09 15.22 0.25
N ASP A 71 1.85 15.44 -0.81
CA ASP A 71 1.36 16.04 -2.05
C ASP A 71 0.43 15.02 -2.74
N PRO A 72 -0.87 15.34 -2.93
CA PRO A 72 -1.81 14.47 -3.63
C PRO A 72 -1.36 14.12 -5.06
N ASN A 73 -0.50 14.95 -5.67
CA ASN A 73 0.07 14.70 -6.99
C ASN A 73 1.22 13.66 -6.97
N PHE A 74 1.76 13.33 -5.78
CA PHE A 74 2.69 12.23 -5.57
C PHE A 74 1.99 10.90 -5.23
N LEU A 75 0.65 10.88 -5.19
CA LEU A 75 -0.14 9.64 -5.16
C LEU A 75 0.07 8.92 -6.50
N ARG A 76 1.11 8.10 -6.57
CA ARG A 76 1.39 7.29 -7.76
C ARG A 76 0.50 6.04 -7.71
N HIS A 77 -0.53 6.01 -8.54
CA HIS A 77 -1.14 4.74 -8.95
C HIS A 77 -0.10 4.00 -9.80
N THR A 78 0.62 3.05 -9.21
CA THR A 78 1.52 2.20 -9.99
C THR A 78 0.74 0.96 -10.39
N GLY A 79 0.03 0.99 -11.52
CA GLY A 79 -0.63 -0.22 -12.05
C GLY A 79 0.38 -1.27 -12.50
#